data_AF-A0A838R564-F1
#
_entry.id   AF-A0A838R564-F1
#
_cell.length_a   1.000
_cell.length_b   1.000
_cell.length_c   1.000
_cell.angle_alpha   90.00
_cell.angle_beta   90.00
_cell.angle_gamma   90.00
#
_symmetry.space_group_name_H-M   'P 1'
#
loop_
_entity.id
_entity.type
_entity.pdbx_description
1 polymer ?
#
loop_
_entity_poly.entity_id
_entity_poly.type
_entity_poly.pdbx_seq_one_letter_code
_entity_poly.pdbx_strand_id
1 'polypeptide(L)'
;MTATQPGKPPYLWAFATFVLIFLIYVATLAPTTAFWDTSEYIAAARVLGIPHPPGNPLFVLLAHTFGLLPLSESYAVRINLFAAVTSAGAAGFWFLVAERWLRGIVRNQWARYGAAFAGVLVGATSWTVWNQSTVNEKVYTLSLLSIAVVMWLVVRWGDDEPGPHRDRWLVLIAYVLALTSTNHLMGFLALPALGVYVLWTDWRLALQPWALLTFYALLLAVSGNWLELFQGSGPRQLLLLVLTAAVLGYALWRSPRDPLVYLGVLAVVVGVSANYLWLPLRSAQYPPINEGEPVGWFSQALQDVLNRVQYG
;
A
#
# COMPACT_ATOMS: atom_id res chain seq x y z
N MET A 1 28.63 16.60 4.48
CA MET A 1 27.33 17.30 4.49
C MET A 1 26.83 17.31 5.92
N THR A 2 26.78 18.47 6.57
CA THR A 2 26.28 18.61 7.94
C THR A 2 24.82 18.19 8.00
N ALA A 3 24.52 17.16 8.80
CA ALA A 3 23.16 16.72 9.05
C ALA A 3 22.33 17.90 9.59
N THR A 4 21.45 18.45 8.75
CA THR A 4 20.44 19.41 9.21
C THR A 4 19.58 18.66 10.22
N GLN A 5 19.59 19.12 11.48
CA GLN A 5 18.71 18.64 12.55
C GLN A 5 17.30 18.40 11.99
N PRO A 6 16.65 17.26 12.27
CA PRO A 6 15.31 16.99 11.77
C PRO A 6 14.32 17.95 12.45
N GLY A 7 14.13 19.13 11.85
CA GLY A 7 13.08 20.06 12.23
C GLY A 7 11.72 19.36 12.22
N LYS A 8 10.78 19.82 13.06
CA LYS A 8 9.44 19.24 13.15
C LYS A 8 8.80 19.18 11.75
N PRO A 9 8.23 18.05 11.33
CA PRO A 9 7.52 17.97 10.06
C PRO A 9 6.36 18.98 10.01
N PRO A 10 6.16 19.68 8.88
CA PRO A 10 5.14 20.71 8.75
C PRO A 10 3.75 20.10 8.49
N TYR A 11 3.21 19.33 9.44
CA TYR A 11 1.94 18.61 9.30
C TYR A 11 0.75 19.53 8.99
N LEU A 12 0.75 20.77 9.50
CA LEU A 12 -0.28 21.76 9.18
C LEU A 12 -0.29 22.12 7.69
N TRP A 13 0.89 22.29 7.08
CA TRP A 13 1.01 22.61 5.66
C TRP A 13 0.73 21.41 4.76
N ALA A 14 1.05 20.20 5.22
CA ALA A 14 0.62 18.96 4.57
C ALA A 14 -0.91 18.83 4.57
N PHE A 15 -1.56 19.13 5.69
CA PHE A 15 -3.01 19.15 5.78
C PHE A 15 -3.64 20.25 4.93
N ALA A 16 -3.07 21.45 4.89
CA ALA A 16 -3.52 22.52 3.99
C ALA A 16 -3.39 22.11 2.52
N THR A 17 -2.30 21.41 2.16
CA THR A 17 -2.10 20.84 0.82
C THR A 17 -3.17 19.80 0.49
N PHE A 18 -3.45 18.88 1.42
CA PHE A 18 -4.55 17.92 1.32
C PHE A 18 -5.89 18.63 1.04
N VAL A 19 -6.25 19.63 1.85
CA VAL A 19 -7.53 20.34 1.71
C VAL A 19 -7.61 21.05 0.36
N LEU A 20 -6.56 21.75 -0.07
CA LEU A 20 -6.58 22.48 -1.34
C LEU A 20 -6.71 21.55 -2.55
N ILE A 21 -5.94 20.46 -2.58
CA ILE A 21 -6.03 19.45 -3.65
C ILE A 21 -7.40 18.75 -3.64
N PHE A 22 -7.92 18.42 -2.45
CA PHE A 22 -9.25 17.84 -2.32
C PHE A 22 -10.33 18.77 -2.87
N LEU A 23 -10.28 20.07 -2.57
CA LEU A 23 -11.23 21.06 -3.11
C LEU A 23 -11.16 21.17 -4.64
N ILE A 24 -9.96 21.08 -5.23
CA ILE A 24 -9.80 21.04 -6.69
C ILE A 24 -10.50 19.80 -7.28
N TYR A 25 -10.27 18.62 -6.71
CA TYR A 25 -10.91 17.39 -7.19
C TYR A 25 -12.43 17.40 -6.99
N VAL A 26 -12.92 17.94 -5.87
CA VAL A 26 -14.37 18.09 -5.62
C VAL A 26 -15.02 19.04 -6.62
N ALA A 27 -14.35 20.15 -6.95
CA ALA A 27 -14.86 21.13 -7.92
C ALA A 27 -15.01 20.54 -9.34
N THR A 28 -14.27 19.48 -9.65
CA THR A 28 -14.30 18.81 -10.95
C THR A 28 -14.70 17.34 -10.87
N LEU A 29 -15.42 16.96 -9.81
CA LEU A 29 -15.79 15.57 -9.54
C LEU A 29 -16.81 15.07 -10.56
N ALA A 30 -16.68 13.84 -11.03
CA ALA A 30 -17.69 13.25 -11.89
C ALA A 30 -19.02 13.04 -11.11
N PRO A 31 -20.17 13.45 -11.68
CA PRO A 31 -21.47 13.35 -11.00
C PRO A 31 -22.04 11.92 -11.00
N THR A 32 -21.41 10.99 -11.70
CA THR A 32 -21.83 9.59 -11.85
C THR A 32 -20.61 8.71 -12.18
N THR A 33 -20.86 7.46 -12.54
CA THR A 33 -19.85 6.54 -13.08
C THR A 33 -19.33 7.00 -14.44
N ALA A 34 -18.24 6.41 -14.92
CA ALA A 34 -17.70 6.65 -16.25
C ALA A 34 -17.30 5.34 -16.97
N PHE A 35 -16.59 5.50 -18.08
CA PHE A 35 -16.10 4.40 -18.91
C PHE A 35 -15.08 3.52 -18.15
N TRP A 36 -14.82 2.34 -18.70
CA TRP A 36 -13.87 1.35 -18.19
C TRP A 36 -14.31 0.73 -16.85
N ASP A 37 -13.34 0.41 -16.00
CA ASP A 37 -13.49 -0.29 -14.72
C ASP A 37 -14.36 0.47 -13.69
N THR A 38 -14.61 1.77 -13.89
CA THR A 38 -15.33 2.65 -12.94
C THR A 38 -16.65 2.04 -12.46
N SER A 39 -17.50 1.61 -13.40
CA SER A 39 -18.85 1.14 -13.10
C SER A 39 -18.83 -0.19 -12.34
N GLU A 40 -17.92 -1.07 -12.72
CA GLU A 40 -17.72 -2.37 -12.08
C GLU A 40 -17.25 -2.20 -10.63
N TYR A 41 -16.21 -1.39 -10.39
CA TYR A 41 -15.69 -1.17 -9.02
C TYR A 41 -16.69 -0.46 -8.12
N ILE A 42 -17.46 0.50 -8.63
CA ILE A 42 -18.52 1.16 -7.86
C ILE A 42 -19.62 0.15 -7.50
N ALA A 43 -20.04 -0.68 -8.45
CA ALA A 43 -21.06 -1.71 -8.21
C ALA A 43 -20.55 -2.79 -7.23
N ALA A 44 -19.32 -3.26 -7.41
CA ALA A 44 -18.68 -4.22 -6.51
C ALA A 44 -18.54 -3.64 -5.10
N ALA A 45 -18.08 -2.39 -4.95
CA ALA A 45 -18.06 -1.72 -3.66
C ALA A 45 -19.46 -1.63 -3.04
N ARG A 46 -20.52 -1.37 -3.83
CA ARG A 46 -21.90 -1.27 -3.30
C ARG A 46 -22.40 -2.57 -2.68
N VAL A 47 -22.10 -3.71 -3.32
CA VAL A 47 -22.61 -5.03 -2.92
C VAL A 47 -21.58 -5.89 -2.18
N LEU A 48 -20.42 -5.31 -1.81
CA LEU A 48 -19.25 -6.05 -1.32
C LEU A 48 -18.88 -7.21 -2.27
N GLY A 49 -18.98 -6.99 -3.58
CA GLY A 49 -18.64 -7.99 -4.61
C GLY A 49 -17.14 -8.12 -4.82
N ILE A 50 -16.76 -9.12 -5.61
CA ILE A 50 -15.38 -9.41 -6.04
C ILE A 50 -15.30 -9.00 -7.52
N PRO A 51 -14.74 -7.81 -7.84
CA PRO A 51 -14.52 -7.40 -9.23
C PRO A 51 -13.45 -8.27 -9.87
N HIS A 52 -13.13 -7.99 -11.13
CA HIS A 52 -12.15 -8.74 -11.90
C HIS A 52 -10.82 -8.95 -11.15
N PRO A 53 -10.10 -10.04 -11.44
CA PRO A 53 -8.90 -10.43 -10.70
C PRO A 53 -7.87 -9.29 -10.56
N PRO A 54 -7.30 -9.09 -9.36
CA PRO A 54 -7.32 -9.99 -8.21
C PRO A 54 -8.47 -9.72 -7.22
N GLY A 55 -9.52 -8.99 -7.60
CA GLY A 55 -10.66 -8.66 -6.73
C GLY A 55 -10.42 -7.51 -5.74
N ASN A 56 -9.16 -7.14 -5.49
CA ASN A 56 -8.75 -5.91 -4.80
C ASN A 56 -9.50 -5.67 -3.47
N PRO A 57 -9.50 -6.65 -2.54
CA PRO A 57 -10.36 -6.64 -1.37
C PRO A 57 -10.20 -5.41 -0.46
N LEU A 58 -8.99 -4.84 -0.34
CA LEU A 58 -8.80 -3.61 0.46
C LEU A 58 -9.61 -2.45 -0.10
N PHE A 59 -9.60 -2.27 -1.43
CA PHE A 59 -10.39 -1.23 -2.08
C PHE A 59 -11.87 -1.46 -1.78
N VAL A 60 -12.40 -2.66 -2.06
CA VAL A 60 -13.83 -2.97 -1.90
C VAL A 60 -14.29 -2.69 -0.47
N LEU A 61 -13.52 -3.14 0.53
CA LEU A 61 -13.85 -2.94 1.95
C LEU A 61 -13.86 -1.46 2.35
N LEU A 62 -12.83 -0.70 1.97
CA LEU A 62 -12.72 0.72 2.31
C LEU A 62 -13.75 1.56 1.54
N ALA A 63 -13.91 1.30 0.24
CA ALA A 63 -14.87 1.99 -0.62
C ALA A 63 -16.31 1.72 -0.18
N HIS A 64 -16.64 0.47 0.19
CA HIS A 64 -17.96 0.15 0.76
C HIS A 64 -18.21 0.96 2.02
N THR A 65 -17.27 0.91 2.97
CA THR A 65 -17.38 1.60 4.26
C THR A 65 -17.52 3.12 4.07
N PHE A 66 -16.73 3.72 3.19
CA PHE A 66 -16.82 5.14 2.85
C PHE A 66 -18.15 5.47 2.16
N GLY A 67 -18.61 4.60 1.25
CA GLY A 67 -19.87 4.75 0.52
C GLY A 67 -21.12 4.70 1.40
N LEU A 68 -21.02 4.20 2.64
CA LEU A 68 -22.11 4.26 3.62
C LEU A 68 -22.30 5.67 4.20
N LEU A 69 -21.31 6.55 4.12
CA LEU A 69 -21.43 7.92 4.60
C LEU A 69 -22.48 8.69 3.77
N PRO A 70 -23.40 9.44 4.40
CA PRO A 70 -24.48 10.15 3.72
C PRO A 70 -24.01 11.47 3.07
N LEU A 71 -22.99 11.40 2.20
CA LEU A 71 -22.37 12.58 1.57
C LEU A 71 -23.06 13.03 0.27
N SER A 72 -23.84 12.15 -0.37
CA SER A 72 -24.60 12.41 -1.60
C SER A 72 -25.69 11.35 -1.76
N GLU A 73 -26.77 11.61 -2.49
CA GLU A 73 -27.76 10.56 -2.82
C GLU A 73 -27.16 9.50 -3.76
N SER A 74 -26.28 9.90 -4.67
CA SER A 74 -25.62 9.01 -5.62
C SER A 74 -24.48 8.25 -4.95
N TYR A 75 -24.57 6.91 -4.93
CA TYR A 75 -23.49 6.07 -4.43
C TYR A 75 -22.20 6.24 -5.25
N ALA A 76 -22.32 6.42 -6.57
CA ALA A 76 -21.19 6.67 -7.45
C ALA A 76 -20.40 7.93 -7.04
N VAL A 77 -21.11 9.03 -6.73
CA VAL A 77 -20.48 10.26 -6.23
C VAL A 77 -19.72 10.02 -4.92
N ARG A 78 -20.24 9.18 -4.02
CA ARG A 78 -19.53 8.84 -2.77
C ARG A 78 -18.23 8.09 -3.02
N ILE A 79 -18.19 7.21 -4.02
CA ILE A 79 -16.97 6.50 -4.41
C ILE A 79 -15.99 7.42 -5.16
N ASN A 80 -16.48 8.33 -6.00
CA ASN A 80 -15.64 9.37 -6.60
C ASN A 80 -15.02 10.26 -5.51
N LEU A 81 -15.78 10.63 -4.48
CA LEU A 81 -15.27 11.35 -3.30
C LEU A 81 -14.21 10.54 -2.55
N PHE A 82 -14.37 9.22 -2.41
CA PHE A 82 -13.35 8.35 -1.81
C PHE A 82 -12.02 8.41 -2.59
N ALA A 83 -12.09 8.36 -3.93
CA ALA A 83 -10.91 8.51 -4.77
C ALA A 83 -10.25 9.89 -4.61
N ALA A 84 -11.05 10.96 -4.57
CA ALA A 84 -10.56 12.32 -4.32
C ALA A 84 -9.88 12.45 -2.95
N VAL A 85 -10.47 11.90 -1.88
CA VAL A 85 -9.89 11.92 -0.52
C VAL A 85 -8.57 11.16 -0.46
N THR A 86 -8.52 9.94 -0.99
CA THR A 86 -7.30 9.12 -0.95
C THR A 86 -6.17 9.74 -1.78
N SER A 87 -6.47 10.27 -2.97
CA SER A 87 -5.51 10.97 -3.81
C SER A 87 -5.02 12.28 -3.20
N ALA A 88 -5.92 13.10 -2.65
CA ALA A 88 -5.53 14.30 -1.90
C ALA A 88 -4.70 13.96 -0.66
N GLY A 89 -4.99 12.83 0.00
CA GLY A 89 -4.21 12.29 1.11
C GLY A 89 -2.76 12.02 0.68
N ALA A 90 -2.60 11.39 -0.49
CA ALA A 90 -1.29 11.14 -1.07
C ALA A 90 -0.53 12.46 -1.33
N ALA A 91 -1.22 13.48 -1.83
CA ALA A 91 -0.64 14.81 -2.06
C ALA A 91 -0.09 15.44 -0.75
N GLY A 92 -0.81 15.31 0.37
CA GLY A 92 -0.33 15.75 1.68
C GLY A 92 0.95 15.03 2.15
N PHE A 93 1.03 13.70 1.97
CA PHE A 93 2.25 12.94 2.28
C PHE A 93 3.40 13.27 1.33
N TRP A 94 3.14 13.46 0.04
CA TRP A 94 4.15 13.89 -0.92
C TRP A 94 4.70 15.28 -0.59
N PHE A 95 3.88 16.19 -0.07
CA PHE A 95 4.36 17.46 0.45
C PHE A 95 5.37 17.27 1.58
N LEU A 96 5.10 16.37 2.53
CA LEU A 96 6.02 16.06 3.65
C LEU A 96 7.35 15.48 3.14
N VAL A 97 7.29 14.55 2.20
CA VAL A 97 8.48 13.96 1.56
C VAL A 97 9.28 15.04 0.85
N ALA A 98 8.65 15.81 -0.05
CA ALA A 98 9.31 16.86 -0.82
C ALA A 98 9.93 17.92 0.09
N GLU A 99 9.20 18.41 1.10
CA GLU A 99 9.70 19.39 2.06
C GLU A 99 10.94 18.87 2.79
N ARG A 100 10.92 17.62 3.25
CA ARG A 100 12.02 17.03 4.00
C ARG A 100 13.29 16.90 3.17
N TRP A 101 13.17 16.50 1.91
CA TRP A 101 14.31 16.37 0.99
C TRP A 101 14.88 17.71 0.55
N LEU A 102 14.03 18.74 0.45
CA LEU A 102 14.48 20.08 0.09
C LEU A 102 15.22 20.81 1.24
N ARG A 103 15.22 20.32 2.49
CA ARG A 103 15.87 21.02 3.63
C ARG A 103 17.37 21.24 3.44
N GLY A 104 18.05 20.30 2.79
CA GLY A 104 19.48 20.40 2.49
C GLY A 104 19.80 21.32 1.31
N ILE A 105 18.79 21.72 0.52
CA ILE A 105 18.94 22.46 -0.74
C ILE A 105 18.41 23.90 -0.58
N VAL A 106 17.19 24.04 -0.06
CA VAL A 106 16.47 25.30 0.09
C VAL A 106 16.40 25.66 1.58
N ARG A 107 17.29 26.58 2.00
CA ARG A 107 17.38 27.03 3.40
C ARG A 107 16.16 27.81 3.87
N ASN A 108 15.63 28.70 3.02
CA ASN A 108 14.45 29.49 3.35
C ASN A 108 13.20 28.60 3.43
N GLN A 109 12.56 28.58 4.60
CA GLN A 109 11.43 27.71 4.90
C GLN A 109 10.21 27.97 3.99
N TRP A 110 9.89 29.23 3.73
CA TRP A 110 8.74 29.60 2.89
C TRP A 110 8.98 29.25 1.42
N ALA A 111 10.18 29.50 0.90
CA ALA A 111 10.56 29.07 -0.44
C ALA A 111 10.48 27.54 -0.59
N ARG A 112 10.88 26.81 0.46
CA ARG A 112 10.80 25.35 0.49
C ARG A 112 9.36 24.84 0.50
N TYR A 113 8.48 25.44 1.29
CA TYR A 113 7.04 25.11 1.28
C TYR A 113 6.41 25.42 -0.08
N GLY A 114 6.74 26.57 -0.67
CA GLY A 114 6.29 26.93 -2.01
C GLY A 114 6.74 25.92 -3.06
N ALA A 115 8.01 25.51 -3.04
CA ALA A 115 8.55 24.52 -3.97
C ALA A 115 7.93 23.12 -3.81
N ALA A 116 7.78 22.64 -2.56
CA ALA A 116 7.13 21.37 -2.27
C ALA A 116 5.67 21.37 -2.72
N PHE A 117 4.93 22.43 -2.40
CA PHE A 117 3.55 22.59 -2.82
C PHE A 117 3.41 22.68 -4.35
N ALA A 118 4.25 23.45 -5.02
CA ALA A 118 4.22 23.57 -6.49
C ALA A 118 4.44 22.23 -7.18
N GLY A 119 5.40 21.42 -6.70
CA GLY A 119 5.64 20.07 -7.22
C GLY A 119 4.44 19.13 -7.02
N VAL A 120 3.84 19.16 -5.83
CA VAL A 120 2.62 18.39 -5.52
C VAL A 120 1.44 18.84 -6.37
N LEU A 121 1.25 20.15 -6.54
CA LEU A 121 0.16 20.70 -7.34
C LEU A 121 0.26 20.23 -8.79
N VAL A 122 1.43 20.36 -9.42
CA VAL A 122 1.67 19.88 -10.80
C VAL A 122 1.41 18.38 -10.92
N GLY A 123 1.87 17.57 -9.96
CA GLY A 123 1.64 16.13 -9.96
C GLY A 123 0.15 15.78 -9.80
N ALA A 124 -0.54 16.41 -8.86
CA ALA A 124 -1.96 16.20 -8.57
C ALA A 124 -2.86 16.63 -9.74
N THR A 125 -2.50 17.69 -10.46
CA THR A 125 -3.26 18.19 -11.62
C THR A 125 -2.79 17.62 -12.95
N SER A 126 -1.82 16.70 -12.96
CA SER A 126 -1.44 15.99 -14.19
C SER A 126 -2.58 15.09 -14.65
N TRP A 127 -2.83 15.04 -15.96
CA TRP A 127 -4.01 14.38 -16.55
C TRP A 127 -4.33 13.01 -15.93
N THR A 128 -3.36 12.10 -15.88
CA THR A 128 -3.56 10.75 -15.35
C THR A 128 -3.96 10.77 -13.88
N VAL A 129 -3.28 11.54 -13.02
CA VAL A 129 -3.61 11.59 -11.58
C VAL A 129 -4.97 12.25 -11.37
N TRP A 130 -5.22 13.37 -12.04
CA TRP A 130 -6.47 14.11 -11.93
C TRP A 130 -7.68 13.29 -12.40
N ASN A 131 -7.58 12.59 -13.54
CA ASN A 131 -8.66 11.74 -14.05
C ASN A 131 -8.99 10.59 -13.08
N GLN A 132 -7.97 9.91 -12.56
CA GLN A 132 -8.16 8.85 -11.55
C GLN A 132 -8.79 9.38 -10.25
N SER A 133 -8.48 10.62 -9.89
CA SER A 133 -8.93 11.24 -8.63
C SER A 133 -10.36 11.77 -8.67
N THR A 134 -10.90 12.03 -9.85
CA THR A 134 -12.22 12.67 -10.03
C THR A 134 -13.31 11.69 -10.46
N VAL A 135 -12.93 10.53 -11.01
CA VAL A 135 -13.84 9.57 -11.63
C VAL A 135 -13.78 8.17 -10.98
N ASN A 136 -12.81 7.89 -10.11
CA ASN A 136 -12.53 6.54 -9.59
C ASN A 136 -12.57 5.47 -10.69
N GLU A 137 -11.63 5.52 -11.63
CA GLU A 137 -11.57 4.48 -12.67
C GLU A 137 -11.24 3.11 -12.06
N LYS A 138 -10.34 3.07 -11.07
CA LYS A 138 -9.90 1.83 -10.40
C LYS A 138 -9.33 2.13 -9.01
N VAL A 139 -8.59 1.17 -8.47
CA VAL A 139 -7.98 1.17 -7.13
C VAL A 139 -6.72 2.04 -6.97
N TYR A 140 -6.35 2.83 -8.00
CA TYR A 140 -5.03 3.44 -8.11
C TYR A 140 -4.79 4.61 -7.14
N THR A 141 -5.82 5.37 -6.79
CA THR A 141 -5.71 6.49 -5.83
C THR A 141 -5.33 6.02 -4.43
N LEU A 142 -5.87 4.87 -4.00
CA LEU A 142 -5.48 4.22 -2.76
C LEU A 142 -4.04 3.67 -2.83
N SER A 143 -3.63 3.10 -3.97
CA SER A 143 -2.22 2.72 -4.17
C SER A 143 -1.26 3.90 -4.14
N LEU A 144 -1.65 5.04 -4.70
CA LEU A 144 -0.86 6.28 -4.66
C LEU A 144 -0.69 6.78 -3.21
N LEU A 145 -1.76 6.72 -2.41
CA LEU A 145 -1.71 7.01 -0.97
C LEU A 145 -0.76 6.06 -0.25
N SER A 146 -0.88 4.75 -0.47
CA SER A 146 0.02 3.76 0.14
C SER A 146 1.49 4.02 -0.18
N ILE A 147 1.82 4.34 -1.44
CA ILE A 147 3.20 4.70 -1.83
C ILE A 147 3.64 5.94 -1.06
N ALA A 148 2.84 7.01 -1.05
CA ALA A 148 3.18 8.25 -0.36
C ALA A 148 3.39 8.04 1.16
N VAL A 149 2.55 7.22 1.79
CA VAL A 149 2.70 6.81 3.19
C VAL A 149 4.01 6.04 3.38
N VAL A 150 4.28 4.99 2.60
CA VAL A 150 5.53 4.21 2.70
C VAL A 150 6.76 5.11 2.55
N MET A 151 6.75 6.02 1.57
CA MET A 151 7.84 6.97 1.35
C MET A 151 8.00 7.95 2.52
N TRP A 152 6.90 8.41 3.12
CA TRP A 152 6.99 9.24 4.31
C TRP A 152 7.51 8.47 5.53
N LEU A 153 7.03 7.24 5.75
CA LEU A 153 7.47 6.39 6.85
C LEU A 153 8.96 6.05 6.74
N VAL A 154 9.50 5.82 5.54
CA VAL A 154 10.93 5.52 5.40
C VAL A 154 11.77 6.78 5.62
N VAL A 155 11.30 7.94 5.20
CA VAL A 155 11.93 9.22 5.55
C VAL A 155 11.97 9.41 7.06
N ARG A 156 10.87 9.10 7.77
CA ARG A 156 10.84 9.09 9.24
C ARG A 156 11.85 8.10 9.84
N TRP A 157 11.95 6.90 9.29
CA TRP A 157 12.95 5.91 9.69
C TRP A 157 14.39 6.42 9.50
N GLY A 158 14.69 7.14 8.42
CA GLY A 158 16.03 7.69 8.19
C GLY A 158 16.35 8.93 9.04
N ASP A 159 15.34 9.62 9.54
CA ASP A 159 15.48 10.78 10.43
C ASP A 159 15.62 10.41 11.92
N ASP A 160 15.26 9.19 12.28
CA ASP A 160 15.22 8.70 13.65
C ASP A 160 16.59 8.16 14.10
N GLU A 161 16.86 8.18 15.41
CA GLU A 161 18.11 7.65 15.94
C GLU A 161 18.17 6.11 15.81
N PRO A 162 19.34 5.52 15.47
CA PRO A 162 19.48 4.07 15.38
C PRO A 162 19.02 3.34 16.65
N GLY A 163 18.08 2.39 16.50
CA GLY A 163 17.61 1.57 17.59
C GLY A 163 16.22 0.96 17.34
N PRO A 164 15.67 0.20 18.31
CA PRO A 164 14.39 -0.49 18.14
C PRO A 164 13.19 0.42 17.88
N HIS A 165 13.25 1.69 18.29
CA HIS A 165 12.19 2.66 18.01
C HIS A 165 12.13 2.96 16.51
N ARG A 166 13.29 3.28 15.92
CA ARG A 166 13.46 3.51 14.50
C ARG A 166 12.98 2.32 13.68
N ASP A 167 13.42 1.10 14.01
CA ASP A 167 13.16 -0.10 13.21
C ASP A 167 11.67 -0.49 13.12
N ARG A 168 10.83 -0.05 14.08
CA ARG A 168 9.37 -0.24 14.01
C ARG A 168 8.73 0.44 12.80
N TRP A 169 9.33 1.52 12.28
CA TRP A 169 8.87 2.15 11.04
C TRP A 169 8.93 1.17 9.86
N LEU A 170 9.95 0.32 9.80
CA LEU A 170 10.09 -0.66 8.73
C LEU A 170 9.15 -1.85 8.88
N VAL A 171 8.84 -2.26 10.12
CA VAL A 171 7.77 -3.23 10.39
C VAL A 171 6.41 -2.66 9.94
N LEU A 172 6.15 -1.38 10.23
CA LEU A 172 4.95 -0.70 9.74
C LEU A 172 4.94 -0.59 8.21
N ILE A 173 6.08 -0.31 7.57
CA ILE A 173 6.18 -0.33 6.10
C ILE A 173 5.89 -1.71 5.53
N ALA A 174 6.42 -2.78 6.14
CA ALA A 174 6.12 -4.16 5.73
C ALA A 174 4.62 -4.47 5.85
N TYR A 175 3.98 -4.02 6.93
CA TYR A 175 2.51 -4.10 7.09
C TYR A 175 1.78 -3.35 5.97
N VAL A 176 2.14 -2.09 5.70
CA VAL A 176 1.47 -1.27 4.67
C VAL A 176 1.69 -1.85 3.27
N LEU A 177 2.87 -2.38 2.97
CA LEU A 177 3.16 -3.06 1.70
C LEU A 177 2.33 -4.35 1.57
N ALA A 178 2.31 -5.19 2.61
CA ALA A 178 1.48 -6.38 2.65
C ALA A 178 -0.01 -6.06 2.49
N LEU A 179 -0.51 -5.04 3.19
CA LEU A 179 -1.88 -4.55 3.07
C LEU A 179 -2.16 -4.04 1.65
N THR A 180 -1.22 -3.30 1.06
CA THR A 180 -1.38 -2.75 -0.29
C THR A 180 -1.35 -3.81 -1.38
N SER A 181 -0.75 -4.99 -1.16
CA SER A 181 -0.85 -6.10 -2.13
C SER A 181 -2.29 -6.59 -2.28
N THR A 182 -3.12 -6.38 -1.26
CA THR A 182 -4.56 -6.65 -1.26
C THR A 182 -5.38 -5.51 -1.90
N ASN A 183 -4.72 -4.41 -2.28
CA ASN A 183 -5.29 -3.36 -3.12
C ASN A 183 -4.80 -3.48 -4.57
N HIS A 184 -3.50 -3.36 -4.81
CA HIS A 184 -2.87 -3.49 -6.12
C HIS A 184 -1.35 -3.58 -5.96
N LEU A 185 -0.69 -4.37 -6.81
CA LEU A 185 0.78 -4.47 -6.85
C LEU A 185 1.48 -3.14 -7.22
N MET A 186 0.74 -2.12 -7.66
CA MET A 186 1.28 -0.79 -7.93
C MET A 186 1.92 -0.20 -6.66
N GLY A 187 1.41 -0.52 -5.47
CA GLY A 187 2.03 -0.06 -4.22
C GLY A 187 3.48 -0.52 -4.03
N PHE A 188 3.87 -1.62 -4.68
CA PHE A 188 5.23 -2.18 -4.61
C PHE A 188 6.22 -1.43 -5.50
N LEU A 189 5.76 -0.49 -6.35
CA LEU A 189 6.66 0.38 -7.11
C LEU A 189 7.53 1.27 -6.21
N ALA A 190 7.18 1.42 -4.93
CA ALA A 190 8.02 2.07 -3.94
C ALA A 190 9.26 1.24 -3.53
N LEU A 191 9.25 -0.09 -3.74
CA LEU A 191 10.29 -0.98 -3.24
C LEU A 191 11.71 -0.64 -3.72
N PRO A 192 11.97 -0.32 -5.01
CA PRO A 192 13.32 0.02 -5.43
C PRO A 192 13.85 1.27 -4.72
N ALA A 193 13.04 2.32 -4.60
CA ALA A 193 13.41 3.55 -3.88
C ALA A 193 13.62 3.29 -2.39
N LEU A 194 12.73 2.50 -1.76
CA LEU A 194 12.84 2.07 -0.38
C LEU A 194 14.14 1.29 -0.14
N GLY A 195 14.46 0.32 -1.01
CA GLY A 195 15.67 -0.50 -0.92
C GLY A 195 16.94 0.34 -1.03
N VAL A 196 17.02 1.22 -2.04
CA VAL A 196 18.15 2.15 -2.18
C VAL A 196 18.31 3.04 -0.95
N TYR A 197 17.22 3.62 -0.44
CA TYR A 197 17.29 4.51 0.72
C TYR A 197 17.69 3.78 2.00
N VAL A 198 17.14 2.59 2.26
CA VAL A 198 17.50 1.76 3.42
C VAL A 198 18.97 1.34 3.33
N LEU A 199 19.44 0.86 2.18
CA LEU A 199 20.83 0.44 2.01
C LEU A 199 21.81 1.61 2.11
N TRP A 200 21.46 2.79 1.58
CA TRP A 200 22.28 3.98 1.72
C TRP A 200 22.34 4.43 3.19
N THR A 201 21.21 4.41 3.89
CA THR A 201 21.16 4.92 5.27
C THR A 201 21.77 3.93 6.27
N ASP A 202 21.47 2.64 6.17
CA ASP A 202 22.00 1.59 7.04
C ASP A 202 21.94 0.20 6.38
N TRP A 203 22.94 -0.11 5.55
CA TRP A 203 23.02 -1.39 4.85
C TRP A 203 23.08 -2.61 5.78
N ARG A 204 23.55 -2.45 7.03
CA ARG A 204 23.66 -3.56 8.00
C ARG A 204 22.29 -4.06 8.42
N LEU A 205 21.28 -3.21 8.34
CA LEU A 205 19.90 -3.58 8.60
C LEU A 205 19.41 -4.69 7.67
N ALA A 206 19.84 -4.70 6.41
CA ALA A 206 19.46 -5.74 5.46
C ALA A 206 19.97 -7.15 5.86
N LEU A 207 20.92 -7.22 6.79
CA LEU A 207 21.45 -8.46 7.35
C LEU A 207 20.87 -8.80 8.72
N GLN A 208 20.01 -7.94 9.29
CA GLN A 208 19.39 -8.20 10.58
C GLN A 208 18.43 -9.38 10.47
N PRO A 209 18.41 -10.31 11.44
CA PRO A 209 17.62 -11.54 11.32
C PRO A 209 16.11 -11.28 11.20
N TRP A 210 15.57 -10.30 11.95
CA TRP A 210 14.16 -9.92 11.83
C TRP A 210 13.83 -9.30 10.48
N ALA A 211 14.74 -8.50 9.91
CA ALA A 211 14.53 -7.81 8.64
C ALA A 211 14.53 -8.80 7.47
N LEU A 212 15.49 -9.74 7.47
CA LEU A 212 15.54 -10.84 6.50
C LEU A 212 14.28 -11.69 6.56
N LEU A 213 13.85 -12.10 7.76
CA LEU A 213 12.63 -12.90 7.93
C LEU A 213 11.38 -12.14 7.47
N THR A 214 11.26 -10.86 7.83
CA THR A 214 10.10 -10.03 7.45
C THR A 214 10.04 -9.84 5.94
N PHE A 215 11.16 -9.52 5.31
CA PHE A 215 11.22 -9.34 3.86
C PHE A 215 10.96 -10.65 3.12
N TYR A 216 11.53 -11.77 3.58
CA TYR A 216 11.26 -13.10 3.04
C TYR A 216 9.78 -13.47 3.15
N ALA A 217 9.17 -13.26 4.33
CA ALA A 217 7.75 -13.49 4.55
C ALA A 217 6.89 -12.62 3.63
N LEU A 218 7.23 -11.34 3.46
CA LEU A 218 6.54 -10.43 2.55
C LEU A 218 6.59 -10.93 1.11
N LEU A 219 7.77 -11.35 0.62
CA LEU A 219 7.92 -11.90 -0.73
C LEU A 219 7.08 -13.17 -0.92
N LEU A 220 7.13 -14.12 0.01
CA LEU A 220 6.32 -15.34 -0.04
C LEU A 220 4.81 -15.03 -0.05
N ALA A 221 4.38 -14.12 0.82
CA ALA A 221 2.96 -13.78 0.97
C ALA A 221 2.40 -13.05 -0.25
N VAL A 222 3.17 -12.13 -0.85
CA VAL A 222 2.75 -11.32 -2.00
C VAL A 222 2.82 -12.11 -3.30
N SER A 223 3.80 -13.00 -3.43
CA SER A 223 3.94 -13.86 -4.63
C SER A 223 3.02 -15.08 -4.64
N GLY A 224 2.31 -15.37 -3.54
CA GLY A 224 1.52 -16.60 -3.39
C GLY A 224 2.35 -17.88 -3.23
N ASN A 225 3.68 -17.80 -3.31
CA ASN A 225 4.59 -18.96 -3.22
C ASN A 225 4.56 -19.67 -1.86
N TRP A 226 3.94 -19.08 -0.83
CA TRP A 226 3.74 -19.75 0.44
C TRP A 226 2.86 -21.01 0.31
N LEU A 227 1.94 -21.09 -0.67
CA LEU A 227 1.14 -22.31 -0.89
C LEU A 227 2.02 -23.49 -1.36
N GLU A 228 3.08 -23.23 -2.11
CA GLU A 228 4.01 -24.27 -2.57
C GLU A 228 4.71 -24.97 -1.41
N LEU A 229 4.88 -24.30 -0.26
CA LEU A 229 5.42 -24.93 0.95
C LEU A 229 4.54 -26.10 1.43
N PHE A 230 3.23 -26.04 1.18
CA PHE A 230 2.26 -27.03 1.65
C PHE A 230 1.77 -27.97 0.54
N GLN A 231 1.56 -27.45 -0.67
CA GLN A 231 0.94 -28.16 -1.79
C GLN A 231 1.88 -28.41 -2.97
N GLY A 232 3.10 -27.88 -2.91
CA GLY A 232 4.08 -28.07 -3.96
C GLY A 232 4.54 -29.52 -4.07
N SER A 233 5.30 -29.80 -5.13
CA SER A 233 6.08 -31.02 -5.26
C SER A 233 7.36 -30.75 -6.05
N GLY A 234 8.36 -31.61 -5.88
CA GLY A 234 9.62 -31.55 -6.63
C GLY A 234 10.63 -30.49 -6.14
N PRO A 235 11.63 -30.15 -6.98
CA PRO A 235 12.80 -29.36 -6.55
C PRO A 235 12.48 -27.95 -6.05
N ARG A 236 11.45 -27.30 -6.62
CA ARG A 236 11.04 -25.95 -6.24
C ARG A 236 10.51 -25.89 -4.80
N GLN A 237 9.65 -26.85 -4.42
CA GLN A 237 9.17 -26.95 -3.05
C GLN A 237 10.32 -27.23 -2.07
N LEU A 238 11.22 -28.16 -2.41
CA LEU A 238 12.38 -28.46 -1.55
C LEU A 238 13.23 -27.21 -1.32
N LEU A 239 13.49 -26.43 -2.38
CA LEU A 239 14.21 -25.17 -2.28
C LEU A 239 13.51 -24.19 -1.33
N LEU A 240 12.20 -23.98 -1.47
CA LEU A 240 11.44 -23.07 -0.61
C LEU A 240 11.41 -23.53 0.84
N LEU A 241 11.28 -24.85 1.10
CA LEU A 241 11.33 -25.41 2.45
C LEU A 241 12.70 -25.18 3.10
N VAL A 242 13.79 -25.45 2.37
CA VAL A 242 15.16 -25.22 2.85
C VAL A 242 15.40 -23.74 3.12
N LEU A 243 15.00 -22.85 2.21
CA LEU A 243 15.13 -21.40 2.41
C LEU A 243 14.31 -20.91 3.60
N THR A 244 13.07 -21.37 3.74
CA THR A 244 12.20 -21.01 4.88
C THR A 244 12.83 -21.46 6.19
N ALA A 245 13.28 -22.72 6.27
CA ALA A 245 13.93 -23.27 7.45
C ALA A 245 15.24 -22.53 7.77
N ALA A 246 16.03 -22.16 6.76
CA ALA A 246 17.28 -21.43 6.93
C ALA A 246 17.05 -20.00 7.47
N VAL A 247 16.12 -19.24 6.87
CA VAL A 247 15.83 -17.86 7.29
C VAL A 247 15.19 -17.83 8.67
N LEU A 248 14.21 -18.71 8.92
CA LEU A 248 13.55 -18.82 10.23
C LEU A 248 14.53 -19.31 11.30
N GLY A 249 15.31 -20.35 10.99
CA GLY A 249 16.33 -20.89 11.89
C GLY A 249 17.39 -19.86 12.23
N TYR A 250 17.86 -19.08 11.25
CA TYR A 250 18.78 -17.97 11.47
C TYR A 250 18.19 -16.90 12.40
N ALA A 251 16.94 -16.49 12.16
CA ALA A 251 16.25 -15.50 12.99
C ALA A 251 16.07 -15.96 14.44
N LEU A 252 15.63 -17.19 14.64
CA LEU A 252 15.41 -17.76 15.96
C LEU A 252 16.71 -18.12 16.69
N TRP A 253 17.77 -18.50 15.97
CA TRP A 253 19.07 -18.77 16.58
C TRP A 253 19.76 -17.48 17.02
N ARG A 254 19.77 -16.46 16.15
CA ARG A 254 20.53 -15.22 16.39
C ARG A 254 19.82 -14.26 17.35
N SER A 255 18.50 -14.15 17.23
CA SER A 255 17.68 -13.15 17.95
C SER A 255 16.34 -13.71 18.47
N PRO A 256 16.33 -14.82 19.25
CA PRO A 256 15.07 -15.47 19.67
C PRO A 256 14.16 -14.62 20.56
N ARG A 257 14.68 -13.56 21.18
CA ARG A 257 13.93 -12.68 22.09
C ARG A 257 13.66 -11.30 21.50
N ASP A 258 14.04 -11.07 20.25
CA ASP A 258 13.80 -9.79 19.60
C ASP A 258 12.33 -9.72 19.15
N PRO A 259 11.52 -8.79 19.70
CA PRO A 259 10.11 -8.67 19.33
C PRO A 259 9.91 -8.36 17.85
N LEU A 260 10.88 -7.74 17.17
CA LEU A 260 10.77 -7.40 15.75
C LEU A 260 10.67 -8.64 14.85
N VAL A 261 11.26 -9.78 15.26
CA VAL A 261 11.14 -11.06 14.54
C VAL A 261 9.67 -11.47 14.42
N TYR A 262 8.93 -11.38 15.53
CA TYR A 262 7.53 -11.77 15.59
C TYR A 262 6.59 -10.71 15.03
N LEU A 263 6.84 -9.44 15.34
CA LEU A 263 6.04 -8.32 14.85
C LEU A 263 6.12 -8.18 13.34
N GLY A 264 7.28 -8.43 12.73
CA GLY A 264 7.44 -8.39 11.28
C GLY A 264 6.64 -9.47 10.56
N VAL A 265 6.68 -10.71 11.04
CA VAL A 265 5.85 -11.81 10.48
C VAL A 265 4.36 -11.52 10.68
N LEU A 266 3.97 -11.08 11.88
CA LEU A 266 2.59 -10.71 12.19
C LEU A 266 2.09 -9.58 11.28
N ALA A 267 2.91 -8.54 11.07
CA ALA A 267 2.63 -7.45 10.16
C ALA A 267 2.32 -7.94 8.74
N VAL A 268 3.13 -8.86 8.21
CA VAL A 268 2.90 -9.44 6.88
C VAL A 268 1.60 -10.25 6.86
N VAL A 269 1.41 -11.18 7.80
CA VAL A 269 0.23 -12.07 7.86
C VAL A 269 -1.06 -11.27 7.97
N VAL A 270 -1.10 -10.28 8.86
CA VAL A 270 -2.28 -9.40 9.01
C VAL A 270 -2.46 -8.54 7.77
N GLY A 271 -1.39 -8.02 7.17
CA GLY A 271 -1.47 -7.21 5.96
C GLY A 271 -2.08 -7.96 4.79
N VAL A 272 -1.63 -9.18 4.49
CA VAL A 272 -2.18 -9.97 3.36
C VAL A 272 -3.52 -10.66 3.66
N SER A 273 -4.03 -10.55 4.88
CA SER A 273 -5.21 -11.30 5.33
C SER A 273 -6.45 -11.08 4.47
N ALA A 274 -6.62 -9.89 3.87
CA ALA A 274 -7.76 -9.63 2.98
C ALA A 274 -7.75 -10.50 1.71
N ASN A 275 -6.57 -10.82 1.15
CA ASN A 275 -6.46 -11.73 0.01
C ASN A 275 -6.80 -13.17 0.40
N TYR A 276 -6.35 -13.64 1.56
CA TYR A 276 -6.42 -15.06 1.91
C TYR A 276 -7.59 -15.43 2.84
N LEU A 277 -8.24 -14.45 3.47
CA LEU A 277 -9.43 -14.67 4.30
C LEU A 277 -10.67 -14.10 3.65
N TRP A 278 -10.66 -12.81 3.27
CA TRP A 278 -11.88 -12.15 2.79
C TRP A 278 -12.33 -12.68 1.43
N LEU A 279 -11.43 -12.86 0.45
CA LEU A 279 -11.80 -13.38 -0.88
C LEU A 279 -12.53 -14.74 -0.82
N PRO A 280 -11.97 -15.80 -0.21
CA PRO A 280 -12.65 -17.09 -0.17
C PRO A 280 -13.93 -17.07 0.68
N LEU A 281 -13.96 -16.30 1.78
CA LEU A 281 -15.16 -16.12 2.59
C LEU A 281 -16.27 -15.45 1.79
N ARG A 282 -15.94 -14.35 1.11
CA ARG A 282 -16.93 -13.54 0.41
C ARG A 282 -17.43 -14.28 -0.83
N SER A 283 -16.54 -14.93 -1.58
CA SER A 283 -16.90 -15.73 -2.75
C SER A 283 -17.87 -16.88 -2.39
N ALA A 284 -17.67 -17.54 -1.25
CA ALA A 284 -18.55 -18.62 -0.78
C ALA A 284 -19.99 -18.17 -0.42
N GLN A 285 -20.24 -16.87 -0.35
CA GLN A 285 -21.57 -16.29 -0.14
C GLN A 285 -22.28 -15.92 -1.45
N TYR A 286 -21.68 -16.21 -2.60
CA TYR A 286 -22.23 -15.94 -3.93
C TYR A 286 -22.70 -14.48 -4.11
N PRO A 287 -21.80 -13.48 -3.96
CA PRO A 287 -22.13 -12.09 -4.22
C PRO A 287 -22.63 -11.90 -5.66
N PRO A 288 -23.49 -10.88 -5.93
CA PRO A 288 -23.94 -10.59 -7.29
C PRO A 288 -22.82 -10.33 -8.30
N ILE A 289 -21.66 -9.85 -7.81
CA ILE A 289 -20.42 -9.71 -8.59
C ILE A 289 -19.39 -10.60 -7.91
N ASN A 290 -18.97 -11.68 -8.59
CA ASN A 290 -18.07 -12.71 -8.06
C ASN A 290 -17.06 -13.18 -9.12
N GLU A 291 -16.27 -12.27 -9.68
CA GLU A 291 -15.38 -12.63 -10.78
C GLU A 291 -14.25 -13.58 -10.35
N GLY A 292 -14.00 -14.58 -11.17
CA GLY A 292 -13.02 -15.65 -10.91
C GLY A 292 -13.40 -16.63 -9.81
N GLU A 293 -14.53 -16.41 -9.12
CA GLU A 293 -15.11 -17.27 -8.08
C GLU A 293 -14.05 -17.94 -7.17
N PRO A 294 -13.26 -17.16 -6.40
CA PRO A 294 -12.13 -17.69 -5.62
C PRO A 294 -12.58 -18.43 -4.35
N VAL A 295 -13.49 -19.40 -4.47
CA VAL A 295 -14.07 -20.17 -3.37
C VAL A 295 -13.02 -21.11 -2.77
N GLY A 296 -12.87 -21.08 -1.44
CA GLY A 296 -11.97 -21.97 -0.70
C GLY A 296 -10.56 -21.42 -0.52
N TRP A 297 -10.00 -21.59 0.69
CA TRP A 297 -8.73 -20.98 1.13
C TRP A 297 -7.47 -21.54 0.47
N PHE A 298 -7.59 -22.71 -0.14
CA PHE A 298 -6.49 -23.49 -0.70
C PHE A 298 -6.83 -24.00 -2.10
N SER A 299 -7.81 -23.37 -2.75
CA SER A 299 -8.29 -23.77 -4.07
C SER A 299 -7.41 -23.21 -5.17
N GLN A 300 -7.42 -23.90 -6.32
CA GLN A 300 -6.81 -23.39 -7.55
C GLN A 300 -7.46 -22.07 -7.97
N ALA A 301 -8.78 -21.92 -7.80
CA ALA A 301 -9.50 -20.69 -8.16
C ALA A 301 -8.97 -19.46 -7.41
N LEU A 302 -8.72 -19.56 -6.09
CA LEU A 302 -8.11 -18.47 -5.33
C LEU A 302 -6.70 -18.14 -5.84
N GLN A 303 -5.91 -19.16 -6.15
CA GLN A 303 -4.57 -18.96 -6.71
C GLN A 303 -4.62 -18.28 -8.09
N ASP A 304 -5.52 -18.72 -8.97
CA ASP A 304 -5.68 -18.16 -10.31
C ASP A 304 -6.08 -16.69 -10.26
N VAL A 305 -7.00 -16.32 -9.36
CA VAL A 305 -7.40 -14.92 -9.11
C VAL A 305 -6.24 -14.08 -8.60
N LEU A 306 -5.51 -14.56 -7.58
CA LEU A 306 -4.39 -13.81 -7.01
C LEU A 306 -3.21 -13.66 -7.99
N ASN A 307 -2.95 -14.70 -8.77
CA ASN A 307 -1.89 -14.74 -9.78
C ASN A 307 -2.29 -14.14 -11.13
N ARG A 308 -3.55 -13.70 -11.28
CA ARG A 308 -4.04 -13.02 -12.48
C ARG A 308 -3.89 -13.88 -13.76
N VAL A 309 -4.05 -15.20 -13.64
CA VAL A 309 -3.89 -16.17 -14.74
C VAL A 309 -4.85 -15.87 -15.91
N GLN A 310 -5.96 -15.19 -15.62
CA GLN A 310 -6.97 -14.77 -16.60
C GLN A 310 -6.45 -13.76 -17.64
N TYR A 311 -5.30 -13.13 -17.40
CA TYR A 311 -4.70 -12.13 -18.28
C TYR A 311 -3.58 -12.67 -19.19
N GLY A 312 -3.25 -13.97 -19.12
CA GLY A 312 -2.24 -14.63 -19.96
C GLY A 312 -0.90 -14.84 -19.26
#